data_AF-A0A820UQU9-F1
#
_entry.id   AF-A0A820UQU9-F1
#
_cell.length_a   1.000
_cell.length_b   1.000
_cell.length_c   1.000
_cell.angle_alpha   90.00
_cell.angle_beta   90.00
_cell.angle_gamma   90.00
#
_symmetry.space_group_name_H-M   'P 1'
#
loop_
_entity.id
_entity.type
_entity.pdbx_description
1 polymer ?
#
loop_
_entity_poly.entity_id
_entity_poly.type
_entity_poly.pdbx_seq_one_letter_code
_entity_poly.pdbx_strand_id
1 'polypeptide(L)'
;MVFSCNTPIDIITFSKIIFTGQLNKRLQSIQGQIQETSSQSIVVSVDRIFSGSARLDGDAIVAFVRSLCHVSMDELYSNPPRMFSLLKVVEISYYNMGRIRLQWSRIWEIVGEHFNKAACHPLQDVSFFAVDSLRQLSMKFLEKGEFPNFRFQKEFLKPFEIIMKKNSSSTIRDMVVRCITHFVDAQAKNIRSGWKNIFSVFQMAAADTDVQIVELAFQTCTLIV
;
A
#
# COMPACT_ATOMS: atom_id res chain seq x y z
N MET A 1 6.65 6.47 -25.40
CA MET A 1 5.26 6.75 -24.99
C MET A 1 5.27 7.16 -23.53
N VAL A 2 5.17 8.47 -23.30
CA VAL A 2 5.08 9.05 -21.95
C VAL A 2 3.60 9.06 -21.60
N PHE A 3 3.18 8.26 -20.62
CA PHE A 3 1.82 8.36 -20.10
C PHE A 3 1.71 9.65 -19.28
N SER A 4 1.07 10.67 -19.86
CA SER A 4 0.69 11.89 -19.17
C SER A 4 -0.47 11.59 -18.21
N CYS A 5 -0.18 11.53 -16.91
CA CYS A 5 -1.19 11.40 -15.86
C CYS A 5 -1.59 12.81 -15.41
N ASN A 6 -2.71 13.35 -15.91
CA ASN A 6 -3.26 14.65 -15.51
C ASN A 6 -4.79 14.70 -15.78
N THR A 7 -5.58 13.77 -15.23
CA THR A 7 -7.05 13.95 -15.22
C THR A 7 -7.61 13.99 -13.80
N PRO A 8 -8.58 14.88 -13.50
CA PRO A 8 -9.31 14.92 -12.23
C PRO A 8 -10.01 13.61 -11.83
N ILE A 9 -10.17 12.70 -12.79
CA ILE A 9 -10.81 11.39 -12.64
C ILE A 9 -9.96 10.49 -11.71
N ASP A 10 -8.63 10.64 -11.71
CA ASP A 10 -7.73 9.81 -10.89
C ASP A 10 -7.85 10.12 -9.38
N ILE A 11 -8.14 11.37 -8.99
CA ILE A 11 -8.28 11.78 -7.58
C ILE A 11 -9.59 11.21 -6.99
N ILE A 12 -10.70 11.31 -7.71
CA ILE A 12 -12.00 10.75 -7.28
C ILE A 12 -11.93 9.23 -7.23
N THR A 13 -11.18 8.62 -8.16
CA THR A 13 -10.94 7.17 -8.18
C THR A 13 -10.05 6.75 -7.01
N PHE A 14 -9.03 7.53 -6.66
CA PHE A 14 -8.15 7.28 -5.51
C PHE A 14 -8.88 7.42 -4.16
N SER A 15 -9.73 8.45 -3.99
CA SER A 15 -10.61 8.58 -2.82
C SER A 15 -11.69 7.48 -2.74
N LYS A 16 -12.06 6.83 -3.84
CA LYS A 16 -12.90 5.62 -3.81
C LYS A 16 -12.09 4.35 -3.53
N ILE A 17 -10.83 4.31 -3.99
CA ILE A 17 -9.89 3.21 -3.80
C ILE A 17 -9.50 3.07 -2.32
N ILE A 18 -9.17 4.18 -1.63
CA ILE A 18 -8.79 4.20 -0.20
C ILE A 18 -9.96 3.88 0.75
N PHE A 19 -11.20 4.09 0.32
CA PHE A 19 -12.36 4.13 1.22
C PHE A 19 -13.40 3.03 0.89
N THR A 20 -13.10 1.78 1.25
CA THR A 20 -14.13 0.73 1.31
C THR A 20 -14.80 0.67 2.69
N GLY A 21 -16.13 0.83 2.69
CA GLY A 21 -17.10 0.36 3.70
C GLY A 21 -16.99 0.87 5.15
N GLN A 22 -15.96 0.45 5.89
CA GLN A 22 -15.84 0.64 7.35
C GLN A 22 -14.83 1.72 7.75
N LEU A 23 -13.71 1.85 7.02
CA LEU A 23 -12.74 2.96 7.19
C LEU A 23 -13.35 4.33 6.90
N ASN A 24 -14.44 4.36 6.12
CA ASN A 24 -15.10 5.58 5.66
C ASN A 24 -15.63 6.45 6.80
N LYS A 25 -16.25 5.87 7.84
CA LYS A 25 -16.80 6.67 8.96
C LYS A 25 -15.72 7.28 9.85
N ARG A 26 -14.63 6.54 10.14
CA ARG A 26 -13.54 7.02 11.01
C ARG A 26 -12.59 7.97 10.28
N LEU A 27 -12.25 7.72 9.02
CA LEU A 27 -11.43 8.65 8.25
C LEU A 27 -12.20 9.91 7.84
N GLN A 28 -13.52 9.85 7.62
CA GLN A 28 -14.35 11.05 7.47
C GLN A 28 -14.37 11.88 8.76
N SER A 29 -14.35 11.27 9.94
CA SER A 29 -14.20 12.02 11.19
C SER A 29 -12.81 12.66 11.32
N ILE A 30 -11.75 12.00 10.83
CA ILE A 30 -10.38 12.56 10.81
C ILE A 30 -10.25 13.70 9.79
N GLN A 31 -10.83 13.56 8.59
CA GLN A 31 -10.91 14.64 7.61
C GLN A 31 -11.80 15.78 8.11
N GLY A 32 -12.90 15.48 8.80
CA GLY A 32 -13.78 16.46 9.44
C GLY A 32 -13.03 17.29 10.48
N GLN A 33 -12.17 16.66 11.29
CA GLN A 33 -11.34 17.37 12.27
C GLN A 33 -10.26 18.26 11.63
N ILE A 34 -9.73 17.91 10.45
CA ILE A 34 -8.81 18.79 9.69
C ILE A 34 -9.59 19.90 8.96
N GLN A 35 -10.81 19.63 8.51
CA GLN A 35 -11.70 20.61 7.88
C GLN A 35 -12.23 21.67 8.84
N GLU A 36 -12.40 21.34 10.13
CA GLU A 36 -12.92 22.28 11.13
C GLU A 36 -11.91 23.35 11.58
N THR A 37 -10.66 23.34 11.09
CA THR A 37 -9.65 24.35 11.53
C THR A 37 -8.72 24.87 10.42
N SER A 38 -8.88 24.45 9.15
CA SER A 38 -7.95 24.83 8.07
C SER A 38 -8.61 25.65 6.97
N SER A 39 -8.03 26.80 6.59
CA SER A 39 -8.47 27.55 5.40
C SER A 39 -8.41 26.66 4.16
N GLN A 40 -9.46 26.63 3.33
CA GLN A 40 -9.51 25.82 2.09
C GLN A 40 -8.28 26.01 1.18
N SER A 41 -7.69 27.20 1.18
CA SER A 41 -6.46 27.52 0.44
C SER A 41 -5.23 26.69 0.88
N ILE A 42 -5.13 26.37 2.17
CA ILE A 42 -4.05 25.53 2.72
C ILE A 42 -4.22 24.09 2.25
N VAL A 43 -5.44 23.55 2.35
CA VAL A 43 -5.76 22.18 1.90
C VAL A 43 -5.42 22.00 0.42
N VAL A 44 -5.83 22.93 -0.44
CA VAL A 44 -5.53 22.90 -1.87
C VAL A 44 -4.02 22.98 -2.16
N SER A 45 -3.29 23.81 -1.40
CA SER A 45 -1.84 23.94 -1.56
C SER A 45 -1.11 22.66 -1.18
N VAL A 46 -1.55 21.99 -0.11
CA VAL A 46 -1.02 20.70 0.33
C VAL A 46 -1.25 19.63 -0.73
N ASP A 47 -2.47 19.50 -1.27
CA ASP A 47 -2.75 18.54 -2.33
C ASP A 47 -1.94 18.81 -3.61
N ARG A 48 -1.64 20.08 -3.90
CA ARG A 48 -0.77 20.47 -5.02
C ARG A 48 0.67 19.99 -4.84
N ILE A 49 1.19 19.98 -3.62
CA ILE A 49 2.53 19.46 -3.32
C ILE A 49 2.58 17.96 -3.59
N PHE A 50 1.62 17.21 -3.09
CA PHE A 50 1.60 15.74 -3.22
C PHE A 50 1.32 15.27 -4.65
N SER A 51 0.35 15.87 -5.33
CA SER A 51 0.11 15.59 -6.76
C SER A 51 1.25 16.08 -7.65
N GLY A 52 1.91 17.18 -7.27
CA GLY A 52 3.10 17.71 -7.96
C GLY A 52 4.35 16.85 -7.81
N SER A 53 4.36 15.88 -6.88
CA SER A 53 5.52 15.00 -6.62
C SER A 53 6.00 14.24 -7.86
N ALA A 54 5.10 13.93 -8.80
CA ALA A 54 5.44 13.28 -10.07
C ALA A 54 6.34 14.14 -10.99
N ARG A 55 6.42 15.45 -10.75
CA ARG A 55 7.25 16.40 -11.52
C ARG A 55 8.63 16.64 -10.91
N LEU A 56 8.87 16.18 -9.68
CA LEU A 56 10.18 16.25 -9.05
C LEU A 56 11.19 15.41 -9.84
N ASP A 57 12.46 15.82 -9.88
CA ASP A 57 13.52 14.98 -10.41
C ASP A 57 13.76 13.74 -9.52
N GLY A 58 14.62 12.84 -9.99
CA GLY A 58 14.85 11.55 -9.35
C GLY A 58 15.44 11.61 -7.94
N ASP A 59 16.29 12.59 -7.65
CA ASP A 59 16.89 12.72 -6.32
C ASP A 59 15.99 13.51 -5.38
N ALA A 60 15.32 14.55 -5.89
CA ALA A 60 14.36 15.33 -5.13
C ALA A 60 13.18 14.48 -4.63
N ILE A 61 12.61 13.60 -5.48
CA ILE A 61 11.50 12.72 -5.05
C ILE A 61 11.95 11.72 -3.98
N VAL A 62 13.16 11.19 -4.09
CA VAL A 62 13.71 10.24 -3.11
C VAL A 62 13.92 10.93 -1.77
N ALA A 63 14.45 12.15 -1.76
CA ALA A 63 14.58 12.95 -0.54
C ALA A 63 13.20 13.25 0.08
N PHE A 64 12.24 13.68 -0.75
CA PHE A 64 10.89 14.00 -0.30
C PHE A 64 10.18 12.81 0.33
N VAL A 65 10.21 11.64 -0.32
CA VAL A 65 9.62 10.40 0.20
C VAL A 65 10.28 9.99 1.52
N ARG A 66 11.61 10.08 1.64
CA ARG A 66 12.33 9.77 2.88
C ARG A 66 11.86 10.65 4.04
N SER A 67 11.80 11.96 3.83
CA SER A 67 11.34 12.89 4.85
C SER A 67 9.88 12.65 5.22
N LEU A 68 9.01 12.37 4.23
CA LEU A 68 7.60 12.08 4.50
C LEU A 68 7.41 10.79 5.30
N CYS A 69 8.13 9.71 4.98
CA CYS A 69 8.09 8.47 5.75
C CYS A 69 8.59 8.67 7.19
N HIS A 70 9.61 9.52 7.40
CA HIS A 70 10.08 9.87 8.74
C HIS A 70 8.98 10.59 9.56
N VAL A 71 8.40 11.66 9.01
CA VAL A 71 7.29 12.38 9.65
C VAL A 71 6.09 11.47 9.90
N SER A 72 5.76 10.61 8.94
CA SER A 72 4.70 9.62 9.11
C SER A 72 4.99 8.68 10.27
N MET A 73 6.23 8.26 10.47
CA MET A 73 6.56 7.37 11.59
C MET A 73 6.41 8.09 12.93
N ASP A 74 6.85 9.34 13.03
CA ASP A 74 6.66 10.17 14.23
C ASP A 74 5.17 10.38 14.54
N GLU A 75 4.34 10.57 13.51
CA GLU A 75 2.88 10.68 13.64
C GLU A 75 2.21 9.38 14.11
N LEU A 76 2.65 8.21 13.63
CA LEU A 76 2.08 6.93 14.02
C LEU A 76 2.35 6.58 15.49
N TYR A 77 3.46 7.07 16.03
CA TYR A 77 3.85 6.86 17.43
C TYR A 77 3.48 8.04 18.34
N SER A 78 2.82 9.08 17.82
CA SER A 78 2.24 10.11 18.67
C SER A 78 1.06 9.57 19.47
N ASN A 79 0.66 10.27 20.53
CA ASN A 79 -0.50 9.91 21.33
C ASN A 79 -1.54 11.05 21.32
N PRO A 80 -2.67 10.91 20.62
CA PRO A 80 -3.07 9.75 19.81
C PRO A 80 -2.26 9.64 18.50
N PRO A 81 -2.18 8.44 17.89
CA PRO A 81 -1.59 8.25 16.56
C PRO A 81 -2.31 9.07 15.51
N ARG A 82 -1.56 9.62 14.57
CA ARG A 82 -2.08 10.40 13.44
C ARG A 82 -1.73 9.70 12.13
N MET A 83 -2.72 9.59 11.25
CA MET A 83 -2.61 8.82 10.00
C MET A 83 -2.38 9.68 8.76
N PHE A 84 -2.29 11.01 8.92
CA PHE A 84 -2.29 11.95 7.81
C PHE A 84 -1.10 11.74 6.87
N SER A 85 0.12 11.71 7.42
CA SER A 85 1.31 11.53 6.60
C SER A 85 1.39 10.11 6.01
N LEU A 86 0.85 9.09 6.69
CA LEU A 86 0.76 7.75 6.11
C LEU A 86 -0.15 7.74 4.88
N LEU A 87 -1.32 8.38 4.94
CA LEU A 87 -2.20 8.55 3.77
C LEU A 87 -1.46 9.23 2.61
N LYS A 88 -0.67 10.27 2.89
CA LYS A 88 0.12 10.97 1.87
C LYS A 88 1.24 10.11 1.29
N VAL A 89 1.83 9.18 2.06
CA VAL A 89 2.76 8.17 1.52
C VAL A 89 2.04 7.28 0.49
N VAL A 90 0.79 6.87 0.75
CA VAL A 90 0.00 6.07 -0.22
C VAL A 90 -0.24 6.86 -1.50
N GLU A 91 -0.68 8.12 -1.39
CA GLU A 91 -0.92 9.01 -2.52
C GLU A 91 0.32 9.19 -3.40
N ILE A 92 1.46 9.56 -2.81
CA ILE A 92 2.72 9.73 -3.56
C ILE A 92 3.13 8.42 -4.23
N SER A 93 2.98 7.28 -3.54
CA SER A 93 3.31 5.97 -4.11
C SER A 93 2.51 5.71 -5.39
N TYR A 94 1.22 6.05 -5.39
CA TYR A 94 0.36 5.94 -6.56
C TYR A 94 0.77 6.91 -7.68
N TYR A 95 1.04 8.18 -7.38
CA TYR A 95 1.41 9.14 -8.42
C TYR A 95 2.78 8.86 -9.06
N ASN A 96 3.69 8.22 -8.32
CA ASN A 96 5.08 8.03 -8.75
C ASN A 96 5.39 6.63 -9.28
N MET A 97 4.45 5.66 -9.20
CA MET A 97 4.67 4.29 -9.73
C MET A 97 4.80 4.21 -11.26
N GLY A 98 4.65 5.33 -11.98
CA GLY A 98 4.92 5.43 -13.43
C GLY A 98 6.32 5.90 -13.79
N ARG A 99 7.17 6.23 -12.80
CA ARG A 99 8.54 6.72 -13.03
C ARG A 99 9.43 5.66 -13.68
N ILE A 100 10.56 6.13 -14.23
CA ILE A 100 11.61 5.23 -14.69
C ILE A 100 12.06 4.30 -13.56
N ARG A 101 12.37 3.06 -13.93
CA ARG A 101 12.54 1.94 -12.98
C ARG A 101 13.57 2.24 -11.89
N LEU A 102 14.72 2.79 -12.25
CA LEU A 102 15.79 3.10 -11.30
C LEU A 102 15.32 4.07 -10.19
N GLN A 103 14.54 5.09 -10.56
CA GLN A 103 13.98 6.03 -9.59
C GLN A 103 12.90 5.36 -8.75
N TRP A 104 11.99 4.60 -9.39
CA TRP A 104 10.93 3.91 -8.67
C TRP A 104 11.47 2.90 -7.66
N SER A 105 12.51 2.12 -8.01
CA SER A 105 13.13 1.18 -7.08
C SER A 105 13.67 1.87 -5.83
N ARG A 106 14.34 3.03 -5.97
CA ARG A 106 14.83 3.83 -4.83
C ARG A 106 13.69 4.39 -3.97
N ILE A 107 12.58 4.80 -4.59
CA ILE A 107 11.38 5.24 -3.87
C ILE A 107 10.76 4.08 -3.10
N TRP A 108 10.57 2.94 -3.76
CA TRP A 108 9.90 1.77 -3.19
C TRP A 108 10.69 1.12 -2.06
N GLU A 109 12.02 1.16 -2.11
CA GLU A 109 12.85 0.70 -0.99
C GLU A 109 12.45 1.40 0.32
N ILE A 110 12.28 2.72 0.28
CA ILE A 110 11.89 3.54 1.43
C ILE A 110 10.43 3.28 1.82
N VAL A 111 9.52 3.36 0.83
CA VAL A 111 8.08 3.20 1.04
C VAL A 111 7.73 1.79 1.54
N GLY A 112 8.33 0.76 0.96
CA GLY A 112 8.13 -0.63 1.34
C GLY A 112 8.61 -0.90 2.77
N GLU A 113 9.76 -0.35 3.17
CA GLU A 113 10.21 -0.42 4.56
C GLU A 113 9.23 0.28 5.51
N HIS A 114 8.70 1.44 5.11
CA HIS A 114 7.71 2.16 5.89
C HIS A 114 6.42 1.35 6.08
N PHE A 115 5.89 0.76 5.00
CA PHE A 115 4.73 -0.14 5.09
C PHE A 115 4.98 -1.34 5.97
N ASN A 116 6.17 -1.95 5.94
CA ASN A 116 6.51 -3.07 6.83
C ASN A 116 6.37 -2.69 8.30
N LYS A 117 6.81 -1.48 8.68
CA LYS A 117 6.71 -0.96 10.05
C LYS A 117 5.26 -0.63 10.40
N ALA A 118 4.57 0.14 9.55
CA ALA A 118 3.19 0.55 9.79
C ALA A 118 2.21 -0.64 9.86
N ALA A 119 2.40 -1.65 9.01
CA ALA A 119 1.57 -2.87 9.00
C ALA A 119 1.83 -3.84 10.16
N CYS A 120 2.90 -3.60 10.94
CA CYS A 120 3.21 -4.33 12.16
C CYS A 120 3.08 -3.44 13.40
N HIS A 121 2.37 -2.31 13.29
CA HIS A 121 2.18 -1.38 14.37
C HIS A 121 1.34 -2.00 15.51
N PRO A 122 1.62 -1.72 16.80
CA PRO A 122 0.88 -2.31 17.93
C PRO A 122 -0.63 -2.02 17.90
N LEU A 123 -1.01 -0.86 17.37
CA LEU A 123 -2.42 -0.53 17.16
C LEU A 123 -2.92 -1.13 15.86
N GLN A 124 -3.91 -2.02 15.99
CA GLN A 124 -4.46 -2.79 14.89
C GLN A 124 -5.04 -1.91 13.77
N ASP A 125 -5.65 -0.76 14.10
CA ASP A 125 -6.20 0.18 13.10
C ASP A 125 -5.13 0.71 12.13
N VAL A 126 -3.93 1.02 12.65
CA VAL A 126 -2.79 1.45 11.82
C VAL A 126 -2.34 0.32 10.92
N SER A 127 -2.20 -0.89 11.49
CA SER A 127 -1.81 -2.09 10.75
C SER A 127 -2.80 -2.40 9.63
N PHE A 128 -4.10 -2.35 9.93
CA PHE A 128 -5.18 -2.57 8.98
C PHE A 128 -5.12 -1.57 7.82
N PHE A 129 -5.02 -0.28 8.11
CA PHE A 129 -4.92 0.76 7.07
C PHE A 129 -3.69 0.55 6.17
N ALA A 130 -2.55 0.20 6.76
CA ALA A 130 -1.32 -0.03 6.01
C ALA A 130 -1.43 -1.25 5.08
N VAL A 131 -2.00 -2.37 5.56
CA VAL A 131 -2.21 -3.58 4.74
C VAL A 131 -3.21 -3.32 3.62
N ASP A 132 -4.31 -2.59 3.89
CA ASP A 132 -5.29 -2.28 2.84
C ASP A 132 -4.71 -1.35 1.77
N SER A 133 -3.97 -0.32 2.20
CA SER A 133 -3.28 0.59 1.28
C SER A 133 -2.28 -0.14 0.40
N LEU A 134 -1.50 -1.06 0.98
CA LEU A 134 -0.57 -1.91 0.25
C LEU A 134 -1.31 -2.82 -0.74
N ARG A 135 -2.47 -3.38 -0.36
CA ARG A 135 -3.33 -4.18 -1.26
C ARG A 135 -3.75 -3.39 -2.47
N GLN A 136 -4.25 -2.18 -2.28
CA GLN A 136 -4.72 -1.30 -3.35
C GLN A 136 -3.59 -0.92 -4.31
N LEU A 137 -2.43 -0.52 -3.77
CA LEU A 137 -1.25 -0.20 -4.57
C LEU A 137 -0.75 -1.43 -5.34
N SER A 138 -0.78 -2.61 -4.72
CA SER A 138 -0.36 -3.87 -5.34
C SER A 138 -1.26 -4.28 -6.50
N MET A 139 -2.59 -4.14 -6.35
CA MET A 139 -3.54 -4.37 -7.44
C MET A 139 -3.21 -3.50 -8.65
N LYS A 140 -3.03 -2.19 -8.44
CA LYS A 140 -2.68 -1.24 -9.50
C LYS A 140 -1.31 -1.52 -10.11
N PHE A 141 -0.36 -2.00 -9.32
CA PHE A 141 0.96 -2.37 -9.81
C PHE A 141 0.94 -3.64 -10.65
N LEU A 142 0.17 -4.66 -10.23
CA LEU A 142 0.03 -5.92 -10.95
C LEU A 142 -0.70 -5.74 -12.30
N GLU A 143 -1.70 -4.86 -12.36
CA GLU A 143 -2.40 -4.49 -13.61
C GLU A 143 -1.44 -4.02 -14.73
N LYS A 144 -0.28 -3.43 -14.37
CA LYS A 144 0.73 -2.97 -15.34
C LYS A 144 1.53 -4.12 -15.98
N GLY A 145 1.48 -5.31 -15.37
CA GLY A 145 2.30 -6.45 -15.74
C GLY A 145 3.79 -6.25 -15.44
N GLU A 146 4.58 -7.26 -15.77
CA GLU A 146 6.03 -7.25 -15.56
C GLU A 146 6.77 -7.68 -16.83
N PHE A 147 7.85 -6.98 -17.15
CA PHE A 147 8.69 -7.31 -18.29
C PHE A 147 9.53 -8.58 -18.03
N PRO A 148 9.82 -9.40 -19.06
CA PRO A 148 10.69 -10.57 -18.92
C PRO A 148 12.05 -10.21 -18.30
N ASN A 149 12.62 -11.13 -17.51
CA ASN A 149 13.91 -11.00 -16.82
C ASN A 149 13.99 -9.93 -15.71
N PHE A 150 12.87 -9.25 -15.41
CA PHE A 150 12.77 -8.38 -14.25
C PHE A 150 12.02 -9.05 -13.11
N ARG A 151 12.23 -8.57 -11.88
CA ARG A 151 11.64 -9.13 -10.65
C ARG A 151 11.00 -8.05 -9.75
N PHE A 152 10.35 -7.08 -10.36
CA PHE A 152 9.73 -5.96 -9.66
C PHE A 152 8.55 -6.39 -8.81
N GLN A 153 7.71 -7.28 -9.31
CA GLN A 153 6.58 -7.79 -8.52
C GLN A 153 7.08 -8.51 -7.27
N LYS A 154 8.22 -9.22 -7.38
CA LYS A 154 8.83 -9.87 -6.23
C LYS A 154 9.21 -8.90 -5.11
N GLU A 155 9.84 -7.78 -5.46
CA GLU A 155 10.24 -6.77 -4.49
C GLU A 155 9.03 -5.95 -4.00
N PHE A 156 8.04 -5.72 -4.86
CA PHE A 156 6.81 -5.01 -4.53
C PHE A 156 5.94 -5.78 -3.53
N LEU A 157 5.78 -7.09 -3.73
CA LEU A 157 4.94 -7.95 -2.88
C LEU A 157 5.66 -8.46 -1.63
N LYS A 158 6.97 -8.19 -1.48
CA LYS A 158 7.76 -8.63 -0.32
C LYS A 158 7.18 -8.23 1.04
N PRO A 159 6.56 -7.04 1.21
CA PRO A 159 5.94 -6.67 2.47
C PRO A 159 4.87 -7.66 2.97
N PHE A 160 4.07 -8.28 2.09
CA PHE A 160 3.06 -9.27 2.53
C PHE A 160 3.68 -10.48 3.23
N GLU A 161 4.83 -10.97 2.75
CA GLU A 161 5.57 -12.04 3.44
C GLU A 161 6.05 -11.59 4.82
N ILE A 162 6.56 -10.36 4.92
CA ILE A 162 7.09 -9.81 6.16
C ILE A 162 5.97 -9.67 7.20
N ILE A 163 4.82 -9.14 6.78
CA ILE A 163 3.66 -8.92 7.64
C ILE A 163 3.08 -10.26 8.10
N MET A 164 2.89 -11.21 7.19
CA MET A 164 2.41 -12.56 7.52
C MET A 164 3.30 -13.24 8.58
N LYS A 165 4.63 -13.08 8.44
CA LYS A 165 5.60 -13.68 9.36
C LYS A 165 5.67 -12.99 10.72
N LYS A 166 5.56 -11.66 10.77
CA LYS A 166 5.86 -10.86 11.97
C LYS A 166 4.64 -10.42 12.76
N ASN A 167 3.46 -10.32 12.14
CA ASN A 167 2.29 -9.78 12.83
C ASN A 167 1.60 -10.85 13.69
N SER A 168 1.50 -10.60 14.99
CA SER A 168 0.88 -11.52 15.96
C SER A 168 -0.65 -11.54 15.90
N SER A 169 -1.29 -10.52 15.31
CA SER A 169 -2.74 -10.46 15.15
C SER A 169 -3.22 -11.40 14.05
N SER A 170 -4.01 -12.41 14.40
CA SER A 170 -4.63 -13.32 13.41
C SER A 170 -5.51 -12.56 12.42
N THR A 171 -6.23 -11.52 12.86
CA THR A 171 -7.03 -10.66 11.98
C THR A 171 -6.20 -10.01 10.88
N ILE A 172 -4.99 -9.52 11.20
CA ILE A 172 -4.12 -8.90 10.19
C ILE A 172 -3.52 -9.96 9.26
N ARG A 173 -3.17 -11.14 9.79
CA ARG A 173 -2.69 -12.27 8.97
C ARG A 173 -3.77 -12.79 8.02
N ASP A 174 -5.01 -12.97 8.48
CA ASP A 174 -6.18 -13.29 7.65
C ASP A 174 -6.36 -12.26 6.53
N MET A 175 -6.29 -10.97 6.87
CA MET A 175 -6.37 -9.90 5.89
C MET A 175 -5.27 -10.00 4.81
N VAL A 176 -4.02 -10.32 5.20
CA VAL A 176 -2.94 -10.56 4.24
C VAL A 176 -3.27 -11.71 3.30
N VAL A 177 -3.76 -12.84 3.81
CA VAL A 177 -4.15 -13.98 2.95
C VAL A 177 -5.28 -13.58 2.00
N ARG A 178 -6.31 -12.86 2.47
CA ARG A 178 -7.38 -12.33 1.60
C ARG A 178 -6.85 -11.39 0.51
N CYS A 179 -5.83 -10.57 0.80
CA CYS A 179 -5.18 -9.74 -0.21
C CYS A 179 -4.57 -10.61 -1.31
N ILE A 180 -3.84 -11.65 -0.92
CA ILE A 180 -3.19 -12.57 -1.85
C ILE A 180 -4.22 -13.35 -2.68
N THR A 181 -5.28 -13.86 -2.06
CA THR A 181 -6.40 -14.51 -2.76
C THR A 181 -6.99 -13.58 -3.82
N HIS A 182 -7.28 -12.34 -3.46
CA HIS A 182 -7.80 -11.36 -4.40
C HIS A 182 -6.83 -11.07 -5.57
N PHE A 183 -5.51 -11.05 -5.32
CA PHE A 183 -4.52 -10.88 -6.39
C PHE A 183 -4.54 -12.06 -7.37
N VAL A 184 -4.63 -13.28 -6.86
CA VAL A 184 -4.73 -14.50 -7.69
C VAL A 184 -6.00 -14.42 -8.54
N ASP A 185 -7.15 -14.19 -7.92
CA ASP A 185 -8.45 -14.16 -8.61
C ASP A 185 -8.50 -13.10 -9.71
N ALA A 186 -8.00 -11.90 -9.42
CA ALA A 186 -8.14 -10.76 -10.33
C ALA A 186 -6.98 -10.63 -11.33
N GLN A 187 -5.77 -11.07 -10.97
CA GLN A 187 -4.53 -10.74 -11.68
C GLN A 187 -3.64 -11.96 -11.98
N ALA A 188 -4.09 -13.21 -11.84
CA ALA A 188 -3.30 -14.43 -12.12
C ALA A 188 -2.47 -14.35 -13.41
N LYS A 189 -3.06 -13.86 -14.51
CA LYS A 189 -2.41 -13.73 -15.83
C LYS A 189 -1.28 -12.70 -15.87
N ASN A 190 -1.32 -11.70 -14.98
CA ASN A 190 -0.35 -10.63 -14.90
C ASN A 190 0.75 -10.90 -13.86
N ILE A 191 0.53 -11.85 -12.94
CA ILE A 191 1.53 -12.25 -11.96
C ILE A 191 2.63 -13.07 -12.64
N ARG A 192 3.88 -12.65 -12.42
CA ARG A 192 5.11 -13.26 -12.93
C ARG A 192 6.07 -13.56 -11.78
N SER A 193 7.07 -12.72 -11.52
CA SER A 193 7.99 -12.93 -10.40
C SER A 193 7.32 -12.87 -9.03
N GLY A 194 6.14 -12.23 -8.94
CA GLY A 194 5.33 -12.14 -7.72
C GLY A 194 4.80 -13.48 -7.21
N TRP A 195 4.71 -14.52 -8.05
CA TRP A 195 4.28 -15.87 -7.63
C TRP A 195 5.14 -16.41 -6.49
N LYS A 196 6.44 -16.08 -6.46
CA LYS A 196 7.33 -16.50 -5.37
C LYS A 196 6.85 -16.00 -4.00
N ASN A 197 6.39 -14.77 -3.92
CA ASN A 197 5.89 -14.18 -2.68
C ASN A 197 4.53 -14.77 -2.31
N ILE A 198 3.64 -14.94 -3.30
CA ILE A 198 2.32 -15.53 -3.13
C ILE A 198 2.41 -16.93 -2.52
N PHE A 199 3.22 -17.81 -3.12
CA PHE A 199 3.42 -19.15 -2.58
C PHE A 199 4.11 -19.13 -1.21
N SER A 200 5.03 -18.19 -0.97
CA SER A 200 5.63 -18.03 0.35
C SER A 200 4.60 -17.63 1.42
N VAL A 201 3.64 -16.77 1.08
CA VAL A 201 2.55 -16.39 2.00
C VAL A 201 1.63 -17.57 2.26
N PHE A 202 1.22 -18.31 1.22
CA PHE A 202 0.39 -19.51 1.42
C PHE A 202 1.11 -20.59 2.23
N GLN A 203 2.41 -20.78 2.04
CA GLN A 203 3.19 -21.71 2.85
C GLN A 203 3.16 -21.33 4.34
N MET A 204 3.28 -20.03 4.66
CA MET A 204 3.18 -19.57 6.05
C MET A 204 1.75 -19.70 6.58
N ALA A 205 0.74 -19.38 5.76
CA ALA A 205 -0.68 -19.48 6.12
C ALA A 205 -1.13 -20.92 6.37
N ALA A 206 -0.64 -21.88 5.58
CA ALA A 206 -0.93 -23.30 5.76
C ALA A 206 -0.33 -23.88 7.05
N ALA A 207 0.65 -23.19 7.64
CA ALA A 207 1.25 -23.53 8.93
C ALA A 207 0.74 -22.65 10.08
N ASP A 208 -0.28 -21.81 9.85
CA ASP A 208 -0.87 -20.96 10.89
C ASP A 208 -1.67 -21.80 11.89
N THR A 209 -1.79 -21.29 13.12
CA THR A 209 -2.62 -21.91 14.15
C THR A 209 -4.10 -21.59 13.99
N ASP A 210 -4.43 -20.50 13.28
CA ASP A 210 -5.80 -20.11 13.00
C ASP A 210 -6.36 -20.92 11.81
N VAL A 211 -7.38 -21.74 12.10
CA VAL A 211 -7.99 -22.64 11.11
C VAL A 211 -8.57 -21.87 9.93
N GLN A 212 -9.12 -20.66 10.12
CA GLN A 212 -9.71 -19.89 9.03
C GLN A 212 -8.65 -19.44 8.01
N ILE A 213 -7.47 -19.06 8.51
CA ILE A 213 -6.32 -18.68 7.68
C ILE A 213 -5.84 -19.88 6.85
N VAL A 214 -5.72 -21.04 7.50
CA VAL A 214 -5.31 -22.29 6.86
C VAL A 214 -6.30 -22.68 5.76
N GLU A 215 -7.59 -22.72 6.07
CA GLU A 215 -8.64 -23.07 5.11
C GLU A 215 -8.68 -22.12 3.91
N LEU A 216 -8.58 -20.81 4.13
CA LEU A 216 -8.56 -19.81 3.06
C LEU A 216 -7.35 -20.00 2.13
N ALA A 217 -6.17 -20.29 2.69
CA ALA A 217 -4.97 -20.56 1.90
C ALA A 217 -5.14 -21.81 1.03
N PHE A 218 -5.67 -22.91 1.57
CA PHE A 218 -5.95 -24.12 0.82
C PHE A 218 -7.00 -23.90 -0.29
N GLN A 219 -8.10 -23.23 0.03
CA GLN A 219 -9.14 -22.89 -0.96
C GLN A 219 -8.59 -22.05 -2.10
N THR A 220 -7.69 -21.11 -1.80
CA THR A 220 -7.09 -20.28 -2.84
C THR A 220 -6.15 -21.06 -3.75
N CYS A 221 -5.38 -22.00 -3.18
CA CYS A 221 -4.49 -22.86 -3.96
C CYS A 221 -5.24 -23.72 -4.99
N THR A 222 -6.50 -24.09 -4.75
CA THR A 222 -7.29 -24.85 -5.74
C THR A 222 -7.67 -24.03 -6.98
N LEU A 223 -7.58 -22.69 -6.90
CA LEU A 223 -7.84 -21.78 -8.02
C LEU A 223 -6.63 -21.63 -8.95
N ILE A 224 -5.45 -22.12 -8.57
CA ILE A 224 -4.18 -21.95 -9.31
C ILE A 224 -3.92 -23.13 -10.29
N VAL A 225 -4.90 -24.01 -10.49
CA VAL A 225 -4.77 -25.24 -11.30
C VAL A 225 -5.06 -25.01 -12.77
#